data_AF-A0A1H9WVV8-F1
#
_entry.id   AF-A0A1H9WVV8-F1
#
_cell.length_a   1.000
_cell.length_b   1.000
_cell.length_c   1.000
_cell.angle_alpha   90.00
_cell.angle_beta   90.00
_cell.angle_gamma   90.00
#
_symmetry.space_group_name_H-M   'P 1'
#
loop_
_entity.id
_entity.type
_entity.pdbx_description
1 polymer ?
#
loop_
_entity_poly.entity_id
_entity_poly.type
_entity_poly.pdbx_seq_one_letter_code
_entity_poly.pdbx_strand_id
1 'polypeptide(L)'
;MKIRLEGTAAEIATAVESLRLGFEVQEVSHFYANRGESVLGRVYVTASPLGGVIQAKATRADSESTGRSKRLRGRAFRELES
;
A
#
# COMPACT_ATOMS: atom_id res chain seq x y z
N MET A 1 -2.44 8.52 -18.27
CA MET A 1 -3.76 7.97 -17.88
C MET A 1 -4.66 9.08 -17.36
N LYS A 2 -5.99 8.87 -17.35
CA LYS A 2 -6.96 9.79 -16.77
C LYS A 2 -7.69 9.12 -15.61
N ILE A 3 -7.74 9.78 -14.46
CA ILE A 3 -8.35 9.29 -13.21
C ILE A 3 -9.47 10.26 -12.82
N ARG A 4 -10.66 9.75 -12.51
CA ARG A 4 -11.76 10.54 -11.93
C ARG A 4 -11.76 10.30 -10.43
N LEU A 5 -11.71 11.38 -9.65
CA LEU A 5 -11.90 11.34 -8.20
C LEU A 5 -13.25 11.97 -7.86
N GLU A 6 -13.96 11.37 -6.91
CA GLU A 6 -15.25 11.83 -6.42
C GLU A 6 -15.23 11.88 -4.90
N GLY A 7 -15.81 12.93 -4.33
CA GLY A 7 -15.79 13.17 -2.90
C GLY A 7 -16.02 14.64 -2.58
N THR A 8 -15.89 15.00 -1.31
CA THR A 8 -15.78 16.39 -0.89
C THR A 8 -14.49 17.01 -1.42
N ALA A 9 -14.41 18.34 -1.46
CA ALA A 9 -13.20 19.03 -1.91
C ALA A 9 -11.96 18.66 -1.05
N ALA A 10 -12.14 18.46 0.26
CA ALA A 10 -11.07 18.09 1.18
C ALA A 10 -10.57 16.66 0.96
N GLU A 11 -11.49 15.70 0.77
CA GLU A 11 -11.14 14.31 0.45
C GLU A 11 -10.41 14.21 -0.89
N ILE A 12 -10.89 14.92 -1.91
CA ILE A 12 -10.26 14.96 -3.22
C ILE A 12 -8.84 15.53 -3.15
N ALA A 13 -8.63 16.65 -2.43
CA ALA A 13 -7.30 17.21 -2.25
C ALA A 13 -6.34 16.21 -1.61
N THR A 14 -6.80 15.51 -0.56
CA THR A 14 -6.02 14.47 0.13
C THR A 14 -5.70 13.28 -0.79
N ALA A 15 -6.65 12.87 -1.62
CA ALA A 15 -6.46 11.79 -2.58
C ALA A 15 -5.46 12.17 -3.70
N VAL A 16 -5.49 13.43 -4.17
CA VAL A 16 -4.50 13.93 -5.16
C VAL A 16 -3.09 13.91 -4.58
N GLU A 17 -2.89 14.34 -3.34
CA GLU A 17 -1.58 14.25 -2.68
C GLU A 17 -1.11 12.80 -2.54
N SER A 18 -2.02 11.87 -2.24
CA SER A 18 -1.71 10.44 -2.15
C SER A 18 -1.32 9.85 -3.50
N LEU A 19 -1.96 10.27 -4.60
CA LEU A 19 -1.63 9.83 -5.96
C LEU A 19 -0.19 10.20 -6.34
N ARG A 20 0.33 11.33 -5.87
CA ARG A 20 1.70 11.77 -6.17
C ARG A 20 2.78 10.80 -5.68
N LEU A 21 2.46 9.89 -4.75
CA LEU A 21 3.39 8.88 -4.27
C LEU A 21 3.72 7.80 -5.31
N GLY A 22 2.77 7.49 -6.20
CA GLY A 22 2.92 6.43 -7.22
C GLY A 22 2.82 6.94 -8.66
N PHE A 23 2.41 8.20 -8.83
CA PHE A 23 2.17 8.80 -10.13
C PHE A 23 2.79 10.18 -10.23
N GLU A 24 3.33 10.49 -11.40
CA GLU A 24 3.59 11.86 -11.80
C GLU A 24 2.25 12.49 -12.21
N VAL A 25 1.73 13.37 -11.35
CA VAL A 25 0.49 14.11 -11.62
C VAL A 25 0.79 15.29 -12.52
N GLN A 26 0.26 15.26 -13.75
CA GLN A 26 0.54 16.24 -14.79
C GLN A 26 -0.47 17.40 -14.77
N GLU A 27 -1.75 17.07 -14.58
CA GLU A 27 -2.84 18.04 -14.57
C GLU A 27 -3.93 17.62 -13.59
N VAL A 28 -4.50 18.59 -12.89
CA VAL A 28 -5.69 18.41 -12.05
C VAL A 28 -6.71 19.46 -12.48
N SER A 29 -7.90 19.03 -12.88
CA SER A 29 -8.99 19.95 -13.22
C SER A 29 -9.50 20.72 -12.01
N HIS A 30 -10.26 21.79 -12.26
CA HIS A 30 -11.08 22.40 -11.21
C HIS A 30 -12.06 21.40 -10.58
N PHE A 31 -12.47 21.68 -9.33
CA PHE A 31 -13.51 20.93 -8.64
C PHE A 31 -14.87 21.25 -9.24
N TYR A 32 -15.56 20.22 -9.73
CA TYR A 32 -16.91 20.32 -10.26
C TYR A 32 -17.89 19.78 -9.23
N ALA A 33 -18.59 20.68 -8.54
CA ALA A 33 -19.68 20.29 -7.65
C ALA A 33 -20.74 19.48 -8.39
N ASN A 34 -21.31 18.49 -7.71
CA ASN A 34 -22.51 17.81 -8.18
C ASN A 34 -23.71 18.77 -8.09
N ARG A 35 -24.73 18.54 -8.92
CA ARG A 35 -25.93 19.40 -8.91
C ARG A 35 -26.76 19.14 -7.64
N GLY A 36 -27.49 20.14 -7.18
CA GLY A 36 -28.35 20.06 -5.99
C GLY A 36 -27.61 20.39 -4.69
N GLU A 37 -28.12 19.90 -3.56
CA GLU A 37 -27.60 20.21 -2.22
C GLU A 37 -26.39 19.34 -1.80
N SER A 38 -25.79 18.59 -2.74
CA SER A 38 -24.67 17.73 -2.43
C SER A 38 -23.38 18.54 -2.25
N VAL A 39 -22.67 18.29 -1.15
CA VAL A 39 -21.31 18.81 -0.92
C VAL A 39 -20.23 18.03 -1.70
N LEU A 40 -20.64 16.98 -2.43
CA LEU A 40 -19.74 16.15 -3.22
C LEU A 40 -19.53 16.76 -4.60
N GLY A 41 -18.37 16.49 -5.17
CA GLY A 41 -18.05 16.85 -6.53
C GLY A 41 -17.02 15.89 -7.12
N ARG A 42 -16.40 16.34 -8.20
CA ARG A 42 -15.45 15.54 -8.97
C ARG A 42 -14.31 16.36 -9.53
N VAL A 43 -13.16 15.73 -9.70
CA VAL A 43 -12.03 16.24 -10.47
C VAL A 43 -11.53 15.17 -11.43
N TYR A 44 -10.91 15.62 -12.52
CA TYR A 44 -10.21 14.77 -13.46
C TYR A 44 -8.71 15.03 -13.33
N VAL A 45 -7.94 13.94 -13.16
CA VAL A 45 -6.50 13.98 -12.99
C VAL A 45 -5.85 13.29 -14.18
N THR A 46 -4.92 13.97 -14.83
CA THR A 46 -4.03 13.36 -15.83
C THR A 46 -2.72 13.01 -15.15
N ALA A 47 -2.30 11.74 -15.26
CA ALA A 47 -1.09 11.27 -14.58
C ALA A 47 -0.32 10.21 -15.39
N SER A 48 0.97 10.06 -15.12
CA SER A 48 1.83 8.96 -15.58
C SER A 48 2.24 8.09 -14.39
N PRO A 49 2.31 6.75 -14.51
CA PRO A 49 2.93 5.94 -13.47
C PRO A 49 4.38 6.40 -13.26
N LEU A 50 4.80 6.56 -12.00
CA LEU A 50 6.23 6.67 -11.72
C LEU A 50 6.85 5.31 -12.04
N GLY A 51 7.67 5.27 -13.08
CA GLY A 51 8.39 4.07 -13.49
C GLY A 51 9.37 3.67 -12.40
N GLY A 52 8.95 2.78 -11.50
CA GLY A 52 9.75 2.31 -10.38
C GLY A 52 9.02 1.23 -9.59
N VAL A 53 9.77 0.27 -9.04
CA VAL A 53 9.19 -0.74 -8.15
C VAL A 53 8.94 -0.08 -6.79
N ILE A 54 7.67 0.07 -6.41
CA ILE A 54 7.32 0.48 -5.05
C ILE A 54 7.55 -0.73 -4.13
N GLN A 55 8.64 -0.71 -3.35
CA GLN A 55 8.86 -1.68 -2.28
C GLN A 55 8.33 -1.12 -0.96
N ALA A 56 7.25 -1.72 -0.46
CA ALA A 56 6.80 -1.51 0.92
C ALA A 56 7.46 -2.55 1.83
N LYS A 57 8.05 -2.12 2.94
CA LYS A 57 8.50 -3.00 4.03
C LYS A 57 7.46 -2.96 5.15
N ALA A 58 6.95 -4.12 5.53
CA ALA A 58 6.09 -4.27 6.71
C ALA A 58 6.82 -5.13 7.75
N THR A 59 6.86 -4.67 8.99
CA THR A 59 7.34 -5.46 10.13
C THR A 59 6.11 -5.94 10.91
N ARG A 60 6.00 -7.25 11.08
CA ARG A 60 4.91 -7.87 11.85
C ARG A 60 5.12 -7.61 13.35
N ALA A 61 4.21 -6.85 13.97
CA ALA A 61 4.34 -6.38 15.35
C ALA A 61 4.18 -7.49 16.41
N ASP A 62 3.48 -8.58 16.08
CA ASP A 62 3.18 -9.71 16.98
C ASP A 62 4.23 -10.83 16.96
N SER A 63 5.41 -10.59 16.38
CA SER A 63 6.50 -11.57 16.40
C SER A 63 7.20 -11.62 17.76
N GLU A 64 6.50 -12.12 18.79
CA GLU A 64 7.19 -12.57 20.01
C GLU A 64 8.02 -13.81 19.65
N SER A 65 9.33 -13.70 19.85
CA SER A 65 10.33 -14.75 19.71
C SER A 65 9.96 -16.01 20.50
N THR A 66 9.26 -16.96 19.88
CA THR A 66 9.11 -18.32 20.42
C THR A 66 10.28 -19.19 19.99
N GLY A 67 11.49 -18.78 20.37
CA GLY A 67 12.69 -19.57 20.27
C GLY A 67 13.06 -20.19 21.62
N ARG A 68 12.53 -21.39 21.94
CA ARG A 68 13.28 -22.34 22.80
C ARG A 68 12.72 -23.77 22.82
N SER A 69 13.64 -24.70 22.53
CA SER A 69 13.68 -26.09 22.99
C SER A 69 13.03 -27.17 22.11
N LYS A 70 13.71 -27.55 21.03
CA LYS A 70 13.79 -28.97 20.65
C LYS A 70 15.14 -29.52 21.12
N ARG A 71 15.17 -30.05 22.34
CA ARG A 71 16.25 -30.93 22.80
C ARG A 71 16.22 -32.19 21.93
N LEU A 72 17.20 -32.31 21.03
CA LEU A 72 17.55 -33.55 20.36
C LEU A 72 17.96 -34.60 21.42
N ARG A 73 17.09 -35.57 21.68
CA ARG A 73 17.48 -36.88 22.21
C ARG A 73 16.92 -37.94 21.27
N GLY A 74 17.69 -38.24 20.23
CA GLY A 74 17.55 -39.43 19.41
C GLY A 74 18.94 -40.08 19.32
N ARG A 75 19.20 -40.98 20.28
CA ARG A 75 20.44 -41.74 20.42
C ARG A 75 20.60 -42.63 19.18
N ALA A 76 21.64 -42.40 18.38
CA ALA A 76 21.99 -43.23 17.25
C ALA A 76 22.35 -44.66 17.72
N PHE A 77 21.68 -45.63 17.13
CA PHE A 77 22.02 -47.05 17.12
C PHE A 77 22.82 -47.33 15.82
N ARG A 78 23.73 -48.31 15.85
CA ARG A 78 24.70 -48.77 14.81
C ARG A 78 26.02 -47.98 14.78
N GLU A 79 27.20 -48.57 14.68
CA GLU A 79 27.65 -49.93 14.30
C GLU A 79 29.06 -50.12 14.92
N LEU A 80 29.32 -51.29 15.51
CA LEU A 80 30.66 -51.76 15.84
C LEU A 80 30.74 -53.21 15.34
N GLU A 81 31.06 -53.35 14.06
CA GLU A 81 31.73 -54.55 13.53
C GLU A 81 33.14 -54.14 13.15
N SER A 82 34.12 -54.62 13.92
CA SER A 82 35.49 -55.01 13.53
C SER A 82 36.24 -55.48 14.78
#